data_AF-A0A930FHS5-F1
#
_entry.id   AF-A0A930FHS5-F1
#
_cell.length_a   1.000
_cell.length_b   1.000
_cell.length_c   1.000
_cell.angle_alpha   90.00
_cell.angle_beta   90.00
_cell.angle_gamma   90.00
#
_symmetry.space_group_name_H-M   'P 1'
#
loop_
_entity.id
_entity.type
_entity.pdbx_description
1 polymer ?
#
loop_
_entity_poly.entity_id
_entity_poly.type
_entity_poly.pdbx_seq_one_letter_code
_entity_poly.pdbx_strand_id
1 'polypeptide(L)'
;MPDTETNSDRLYAIPGTPPDLLKPITYDAFAPRNEYALAIDYKAEPPMFNVGGQHRVASWLCDERSPRAEMPAILKERIERMREESEKYGS
;
A
#
# COMPACT_ATOMS: atom_id res chain seq x y z
N MET A 1 18.74 -6.75 1.33
CA MET A 1 18.99 -6.43 2.76
C MET A 1 18.00 -5.35 3.20
N PRO A 2 17.64 -5.24 4.49
CA PRO A 2 16.96 -4.05 4.98
C PRO A 2 17.87 -2.82 4.80
N ASP A 3 17.24 -1.69 4.48
CA ASP A 3 17.92 -0.44 4.18
C ASP A 3 18.27 0.29 5.49
N THR A 4 19.56 0.41 5.79
CA THR A 4 20.05 1.02 7.03
C THR A 4 20.25 2.53 6.91
N GLU A 5 20.11 3.11 5.72
CA GLU A 5 20.28 4.55 5.48
C GLU A 5 18.96 5.32 5.58
N THR A 6 17.83 4.61 5.65
CA THR A 6 16.52 5.23 5.87
C THR A 6 16.41 5.71 7.32
N ASN A 7 16.85 6.94 7.58
CA ASN A 7 16.67 7.63 8.86
C ASN A 7 15.21 8.07 9.05
N SER A 8 14.32 7.12 9.32
CA SER A 8 12.99 7.44 9.83
C SER A 8 13.08 7.60 11.35
N ASP A 9 12.99 8.84 11.85
CA ASP A 9 13.07 9.16 13.30
C ASP A 9 11.99 8.44 14.14
N ARG A 10 10.92 7.94 13.50
CA ARG A 10 9.82 7.25 14.17
C ARG A 10 9.20 6.16 13.31
N LEU A 11 8.96 5.00 13.91
CA LEU A 11 8.11 3.96 13.35
C LEU A 11 6.69 4.50 13.16
N TYR A 12 6.18 4.45 11.93
CA TYR A 12 4.80 4.83 11.63
C TYR A 12 3.84 3.77 12.17
N ALA A 13 2.96 4.17 13.08
CA ALA A 13 1.86 3.33 13.55
C ALA A 13 0.61 3.68 12.74
N ILE A 14 -0.05 2.66 12.19
CA ILE A 14 -1.32 2.85 11.49
C ILE A 14 -2.36 3.36 12.51
N PRO A 15 -2.92 4.56 12.31
CA PRO A 15 -3.87 5.12 13.27
C PRO A 15 -5.21 4.40 13.24
N GLY A 16 -5.96 4.48 14.35
CA GLY A 16 -7.31 3.94 14.49
C GLY A 16 -7.40 2.55 15.14
N THR A 17 -8.62 2.03 15.26
CA THR A 17 -8.93 0.79 15.97
C THR A 17 -9.29 -0.31 14.97
N PRO A 18 -8.87 -1.57 15.17
CA PRO A 18 -9.33 -2.68 14.34
C PRO A 18 -10.86 -2.80 14.35
N PRO A 19 -11.48 -3.22 13.24
CA PRO A 19 -12.92 -3.37 13.17
C PRO A 19 -13.40 -4.53 14.06
N ASP A 20 -14.62 -4.42 14.57
CA ASP A 20 -15.28 -5.46 15.34
C ASP A 20 -15.74 -6.60 14.41
N LEU A 21 -15.13 -7.78 14.57
CA LEU A 21 -15.40 -8.96 13.75
C LEU A 21 -16.70 -9.68 14.12
N LEU A 22 -17.36 -9.31 15.23
CA LEU A 22 -18.67 -9.89 15.59
C LEU A 22 -19.80 -9.37 14.70
N LYS A 23 -19.59 -8.23 14.04
CA LYS A 23 -20.56 -7.64 13.10
C LYS A 23 -20.10 -7.89 11.67
N PRO A 24 -21.01 -8.23 10.75
CA PRO A 24 -20.66 -8.36 9.34
C PRO A 24 -20.19 -7.00 8.82
N ILE A 25 -18.99 -6.98 8.25
CA ILE A 25 -18.39 -5.80 7.63
C ILE A 25 -18.80 -5.82 6.16
N THR A 26 -19.52 -4.80 5.69
CA THR A 26 -19.98 -4.70 4.29
C THR A 26 -19.07 -3.84 3.42
N TYR A 27 -17.99 -3.33 3.99
CA TYR A 27 -17.06 -2.37 3.43
C TYR A 27 -15.62 -2.89 3.59
N ASP A 28 -14.62 -2.24 3.01
CA ASP A 28 -13.22 -2.61 3.24
C ASP A 28 -12.84 -2.41 4.71
N ALA A 29 -12.48 -3.50 5.40
CA ALA A 29 -12.06 -3.51 6.80
C ALA A 29 -10.89 -2.56 7.11
N PHE A 30 -10.11 -2.16 6.10
CA PHE A 30 -9.01 -1.20 6.23
C PHE A 30 -9.43 0.25 5.97
N ALA A 31 -10.59 0.52 5.36
CA ALA A 31 -11.05 1.87 5.03
C ALA A 31 -11.00 2.87 6.20
N PRO A 32 -11.39 2.52 7.45
CA PRO A 32 -11.31 3.46 8.57
C PRO A 32 -9.88 3.84 9.02
N ARG A 33 -8.87 3.09 8.56
CA ARG A 33 -7.46 3.23 8.96
C ARG A 33 -6.54 3.48 7.75
N ASN A 34 -7.12 3.68 6.57
CA ASN A 34 -6.40 3.89 5.32
C ASN A 34 -6.54 5.36 4.90
N GLU A 35 -5.41 6.07 4.84
CA GLU A 35 -5.36 7.48 4.41
C GLU A 35 -5.74 7.67 2.93
N TYR A 36 -5.69 6.58 2.14
CA TYR A 36 -6.03 6.55 0.72
C TYR A 36 -7.41 5.93 0.45
N ALA A 37 -8.25 5.77 1.48
CA ALA A 37 -9.58 5.20 1.31
C ALA A 37 -10.45 6.06 0.39
N LEU A 38 -11.06 5.42 -0.61
CA LEU A 38 -12.04 6.01 -1.50
C LEU A 38 -13.44 5.90 -0.89
N ALA A 39 -14.38 6.69 -1.41
CA ALA A 39 -15.77 6.64 -0.97
C ALA A 39 -16.44 5.26 -1.18
N ILE A 40 -15.91 4.44 -2.09
CA ILE A 40 -16.37 3.08 -2.34
C ILE A 40 -15.85 2.08 -1.30
N ASP A 41 -14.66 2.31 -0.73
CA ASP A 41 -14.09 1.45 0.32
C ASP A 41 -14.98 1.43 1.57
N TYR A 42 -15.75 2.50 1.84
CA TYR A 42 -16.73 2.54 2.94
C TYR A 42 -18.09 1.89 2.62
N LYS A 43 -18.29 1.42 1.39
CA LYS A 43 -19.58 0.87 0.91
C LYS A 43 -19.51 -0.58 0.49
N ALA A 44 -18.37 -1.01 -0.06
CA ALA A 44 -18.19 -2.34 -0.62
C ALA A 44 -16.74 -2.81 -0.49
N GLU A 45 -16.56 -4.10 -0.27
CA GLU A 45 -15.24 -4.74 -0.28
C GLU A 45 -14.69 -4.80 -1.72
N PRO A 46 -13.39 -4.50 -1.94
CA PRO A 46 -12.79 -4.58 -3.26
C PRO A 46 -12.65 -6.04 -3.72
N PRO A 47 -12.81 -6.31 -5.03
CA PRO A 47 -12.51 -7.62 -5.60
C PRO A 47 -11.00 -7.90 -5.55
N MET A 48 -10.62 -9.17 -5.72
CA MET A 48 -9.22 -9.55 -5.81
C MET A 48 -8.67 -9.26 -7.22
N PHE A 49 -7.75 -8.31 -7.33
CA PHE A 49 -7.05 -7.96 -8.55
C PHE A 49 -5.76 -8.77 -8.71
N ASN A 50 -5.43 -9.08 -9.96
CA ASN A 50 -4.15 -9.68 -10.34
C ASN A 50 -3.23 -8.59 -10.91
N VAL A 51 -2.20 -8.22 -10.15
CA VAL A 51 -1.24 -7.16 -10.53
C VAL A 51 0.01 -7.72 -11.22
N GLY A 52 -0.04 -8.98 -11.65
CA GLY A 52 1.05 -9.66 -12.36
C GLY A 52 1.79 -10.68 -11.50
N GLY A 53 2.40 -11.66 -12.18
CA GLY A 53 3.12 -12.76 -11.53
C GLY A 53 2.26 -13.51 -10.51
N GLN A 54 2.79 -13.67 -9.30
CA GLN A 54 2.12 -14.31 -8.16
C GLN A 54 1.45 -13.31 -7.19
N HIS A 55 1.45 -12.02 -7.53
CA HIS A 55 0.92 -10.98 -6.65
C HIS A 55 -0.59 -10.79 -6.83
N ARG A 56 -1.29 -10.60 -5.72
CA ARG A 56 -2.74 -10.36 -5.67
C ARG A 56 -3.02 -9.22 -4.70
N VAL A 57 -3.96 -8.35 -5.05
CA VAL A 57 -4.30 -7.14 -4.28
C VAL A 57 -5.81 -6.98 -4.24
N ALA A 58 -6.39 -6.75 -3.07
CA ALA A 58 -7.80 -6.37 -2.92
C ALA A 58 -7.85 -4.88 -2.55
N SER A 59 -7.97 -4.00 -3.54
CA SER A 59 -8.07 -2.55 -3.32
C SER A 59 -8.76 -1.87 -4.50
N TRP A 60 -9.67 -0.94 -4.22
CA TRP A 60 -10.32 -0.13 -5.24
C TRP A 60 -9.35 0.85 -5.95
N LEU A 61 -8.12 1.02 -5.43
CA LEU A 61 -7.04 1.73 -6.14
C LEU A 61 -6.55 1.02 -7.40
N CYS A 62 -6.85 -0.27 -7.55
CA CYS A 62 -6.52 -1.05 -8.74
C CYS A 62 -7.60 -1.02 -9.83
N ASP A 63 -8.78 -0.43 -9.56
CA ASP A 63 -9.85 -0.27 -10.55
C ASP A 63 -9.49 0.85 -11.54
N GLU A 64 -9.82 0.69 -12.83
CA GLU A 64 -9.51 1.67 -13.87
C GLU A 64 -10.16 3.05 -13.64
N ARG A 65 -11.27 3.10 -12.90
CA ARG A 65 -12.00 4.34 -12.57
C ARG A 65 -11.40 5.07 -11.37
N SER A 66 -10.42 4.46 -10.71
CA SER A 66 -9.79 5.00 -9.52
C SER A 66 -8.91 6.20 -9.85
N PRO A 67 -8.81 7.21 -8.96
CA PRO A 67 -7.81 8.26 -9.12
C PRO A 67 -6.41 7.63 -9.16
N ARG A 68 -5.59 8.07 -10.13
CA ARG A 68 -4.24 7.54 -10.28
C ARG A 68 -3.40 7.93 -9.06
N ALA A 69 -3.03 6.94 -8.26
CA ALA A 69 -2.09 7.14 -7.17
C ALA A 69 -0.67 7.30 -7.72
N GLU A 70 0.04 8.34 -7.25
CA GLU A 70 1.47 8.48 -7.55
C GLU A 70 2.32 7.73 -6.53
N MET A 71 3.45 7.20 -6.99
CA MET A 71 4.43 6.58 -6.11
C MET A 71 5.02 7.64 -5.15
N PRO A 72 5.05 7.38 -3.83
CA PRO A 72 5.64 8.32 -2.86
C PRO A 72 7.10 8.64 -3.19
N ALA A 73 7.52 9.89 -2.93
CA ALA A 73 8.87 10.36 -3.23
C ALA A 73 9.96 9.47 -2.57
N ILE A 74 9.78 9.16 -1.29
CA ILE A 74 10.69 8.28 -0.52
C ILE A 74 10.84 6.91 -1.19
N LEU A 75 9.75 6.36 -1.73
CA LEU A 75 9.80 5.06 -2.41
C LEU A 75 10.51 5.15 -3.77
N LYS A 76 10.28 6.23 -4.52
CA LYS A 76 11.00 6.51 -5.78
C LYS A 76 12.51 6.59 -5.54
N GLU A 77 12.94 7.39 -4.56
CA GLU A 77 14.35 7.56 -4.19
C GLU A 77 14.99 6.23 -3.77
N ARG A 78 14.28 5.44 -2.97
CA ARG A 78 14.78 4.15 -2.49
C ARG A 78 14.96 3.13 -3.62
N ILE A 79 14.02 3.08 -4.57
CA ILE A 79 14.12 2.19 -5.75
C ILE A 79 15.32 2.59 -6.61
N GLU A 80 15.55 3.90 -6.80
CA GLU A 80 16.68 4.39 -7.60
C GLU A 80 18.01 3.99 -6.97
N ARG A 81 18.18 4.23 -5.66
CA ARG A 81 19.39 3.79 -4.93
C ARG A 81 19.63 2.28 -5.06
N MET A 82 18.58 1.45 -4.90
CA MET A 82 18.71 0.00 -5.05
C MET A 82 19.13 -0.41 -6.47
N ARG A 83 18.68 0.31 -7.50
CA ARG A 83 19.13 0.09 -8.89
C ARG A 83 20.59 0.46 -9.06
N GLU A 84 21.00 1.65 -8.63
CA GLU A 84 22.39 2.10 -8.69
C GLU A 84 23.35 1.14 -7.97
N GLU A 85 22.98 0.66 -6.77
CA GLU A 85 23.76 -0.33 -6.02
C GLU A 85 23.87 -1.67 -6.76
N SER A 86 22.76 -2.14 -7.36
CA SER A 86 22.75 -3.37 -8.15
C SER A 86 23.64 -3.27 -9.40
N GLU A 87 23.71 -2.10 -10.02
CA GLU A 87 24.59 -1.86 -11.17
C GLU A 87 26.06 -1.76 -10.75
N LYS A 88 26.32 -1.15 -9.59
CA LYS A 88 27.68 -0.92 -9.08
C LYS A 88 28.33 -2.17 -8.48
N TYR A 89 27.55 -3.05 -7.85
CA TYR A 89 28.05 -4.21 -7.10
C TYR A 89 27.46 -5.57 -7.55
N GLY A 90 26.55 -5.60 -8.52
CA GLY A 90 25.87 -6.81 -8.99
C GLY A 90 26.65 -7.71 -9.95
N SER A 91 27.99 -7.72 -9.86
CA SER A 91 28.85 -8.72 -10.53
C SER A 91 29.19 -9.85 -9.58
#